data_AF-A0A9W2UX24-F1
#
_entry.id   AF-A0A9W2UX24-F1
#
_cell.length_a   1.000
_cell.length_b   1.000
_cell.length_c   1.000
_cell.angle_alpha   90.00
_cell.angle_beta   90.00
_cell.angle_gamma   90.00
#
_symmetry.space_group_name_H-M   'P 1'
#
loop_
_entity.id
_entity.type
_entity.pdbx_description
1 polymer ?
#
loop_
_entity_poly.entity_id
_entity_poly.type
_entity_poly.pdbx_seq_one_letter_code
_entity_poly.pdbx_strand_id
1 'polypeptide(L)'
;MLKEDCASELRVHLARSLPLPSSVDRPRIDLIVFVVNLHSKYSLRNVEESLRHVDATFFLGKAAFLATGAGRESHCSVHRNTVVKLAHTYRSPLFFCDLEMEGFQATMAQRLVRMLQICAGHVPGVSALNLLSLLRSSETLAPEDL
;
A
#
# COMPACT_ATOMS: atom_id res chain seq x y z
N MET A 1 10.46 -18.78 -5.00
CA MET A 1 10.94 -17.40 -5.24
C MET A 1 10.15 -16.81 -6.40
N LEU A 2 9.56 -15.63 -6.23
CA LEU A 2 8.87 -14.93 -7.31
C LEU A 2 9.93 -14.44 -8.31
N LYS A 3 9.86 -14.91 -9.55
CA LYS A 3 10.78 -14.53 -10.62
C LYS A 3 10.02 -13.62 -11.57
N GLU A 4 9.98 -12.33 -11.26
CA GLU A 4 9.58 -11.31 -12.23
C GLU A 4 10.83 -10.81 -12.96
N ASP A 5 10.74 -10.70 -14.29
CA ASP A 5 11.76 -10.04 -15.11
C ASP A 5 11.75 -8.54 -14.81
N CYS A 6 12.44 -8.17 -13.74
CA CYS A 6 12.77 -6.79 -13.42
C CYS A 6 14.08 -6.45 -14.13
N ALA A 7 14.04 -5.51 -15.08
CA ALA A 7 15.23 -4.98 -15.74
C ALA A 7 16.17 -4.18 -14.79
N SER A 8 15.80 -4.03 -13.52
CA SER A 8 16.53 -3.24 -12.52
C SER A 8 16.52 -3.92 -11.16
N GLU A 9 17.55 -3.65 -10.36
CA GLU A 9 17.71 -4.19 -9.01
C GLU A 9 16.55 -3.73 -8.10
N LEU A 10 15.81 -4.69 -7.52
CA LEU A 10 14.76 -4.41 -6.54
C LEU A 10 15.40 -4.22 -5.16
N ARG A 11 15.26 -3.02 -4.59
CA ARG A 11 15.68 -2.73 -3.21
C ARG A 11 14.46 -2.49 -2.31
N VAL A 12 14.41 -3.21 -1.19
CA VAL A 12 13.31 -3.13 -0.23
C VAL A 12 13.86 -2.65 1.11
N HIS A 13 13.29 -1.58 1.64
CA HIS A 13 13.60 -1.05 2.96
C HIS A 13 12.37 -1.21 3.86
N LEU A 14 12.58 -1.77 5.06
CA LEU A 14 11.53 -1.96 6.05
C LEU A 14 11.66 -0.90 7.15
N ALA A 15 10.53 -0.33 7.56
CA ALA A 15 10.45 0.62 8.65
C ALA A 15 9.26 0.28 9.55
N ARG A 16 9.41 0.50 10.86
CA ARG A 16 8.31 0.30 11.83
C ARG A 16 7.35 1.49 11.87
N SER A 17 7.86 2.70 11.67
CA SER A 17 7.11 3.95 11.71
C SER A 17 7.86 5.05 10.96
N LEU A 18 7.20 6.18 10.76
CA LEU A 18 7.79 7.43 10.27
C LEU A 18 7.68 8.53 11.35
N PRO A 19 8.61 9.50 11.38
CA PRO A 19 9.72 9.70 10.44
C PRO A 19 10.86 8.71 10.65
N LEU A 20 11.63 8.43 9.60
CA LEU A 20 12.87 7.66 9.73
C LEU A 20 13.91 8.49 10.50
N PRO A 21 14.79 7.86 11.31
CA PRO A 21 15.89 8.57 11.95
C PRO A 21 16.78 9.25 10.89
N SER A 22 17.37 10.38 11.24
CA SER A 22 18.25 11.12 10.34
C SER A 22 19.48 10.28 9.97
N SER A 23 19.63 9.99 8.69
CA SER A 23 20.81 9.31 8.12
C SER A 23 21.40 10.17 7.01
N VAL A 24 22.73 10.19 6.93
CA VAL A 24 23.47 10.93 5.89
C VAL A 24 23.24 10.30 4.52
N ASP A 25 23.08 8.97 4.46
CA ASP A 25 22.87 8.19 3.24
C ASP A 25 21.40 7.76 3.10
N ARG A 26 20.49 8.72 2.92
CA ARG A 26 19.07 8.39 2.72
C ARG A 26 18.85 7.88 1.28
N PRO A 27 18.44 6.61 1.07
CA PRO A 27 18.19 6.12 -0.28
C PRO A 27 16.98 6.84 -0.89
N ARG A 28 16.97 6.95 -2.22
CA ARG A 28 15.78 7.36 -2.97
C ARG A 28 14.67 6.33 -2.74
N ILE A 29 13.47 6.81 -2.44
CA ILE A 29 12.27 5.97 -2.24
C ILE A 29 11.31 6.24 -3.38
N ASP A 30 10.99 5.22 -4.18
CA ASP A 30 10.06 5.34 -5.30
C ASP A 30 8.62 5.01 -4.94
N LEU A 31 8.40 4.15 -3.94
CA LEU A 31 7.08 3.73 -3.47
C LEU A 31 7.10 3.50 -1.95
N ILE A 32 6.06 3.97 -1.26
CA ILE A 32 5.80 3.66 0.15
C ILE A 32 4.54 2.79 0.24
N VAL A 33 4.63 1.67 0.94
CA VAL A 33 3.47 0.79 1.21
C VAL A 33 3.21 0.74 2.71
N PHE A 34 2.08 1.28 3.14
CA PHE A 34 1.62 1.21 4.53
C PHE A 34 0.88 -0.09 4.78
N VAL A 35 1.51 -1.01 5.49
CA VAL A 35 0.89 -2.28 5.88
C VAL A 35 0.07 -2.07 7.15
N VAL A 36 -1.24 -2.33 7.07
CA VAL A 36 -2.20 -2.17 8.18
C VAL A 36 -2.74 -3.54 8.58
N ASN A 37 -2.42 -4.00 9.79
CA ASN A 37 -3.01 -5.22 10.34
C ASN A 37 -4.38 -4.91 10.98
N LEU A 38 -5.46 -5.45 10.41
CA LEU A 38 -6.82 -5.20 10.86
C LEU A 38 -7.16 -5.79 12.25
N HIS A 39 -6.33 -6.70 12.77
CA HIS A 39 -6.48 -7.22 14.12
C HIS A 39 -5.79 -6.35 15.18
N SER A 40 -5.05 -5.31 14.78
CA SER A 40 -4.27 -4.46 15.68
C SER A 40 -4.63 -2.98 15.56
N LYS A 41 -5.31 -2.44 16.59
CA LYS A 41 -5.55 -0.98 16.71
C LYS A 41 -4.24 -0.18 16.76
N TYR A 42 -3.20 -0.77 17.35
CA TYR A 42 -1.87 -0.16 17.38
C TYR A 42 -1.29 -0.01 15.96
N SER A 43 -1.47 -1.01 15.10
CA SER A 43 -1.03 -0.94 13.69
C SER A 43 -1.72 0.22 12.96
N LEU A 44 -3.04 0.38 13.12
CA LEU A 44 -3.76 1.51 12.53
C LEU A 44 -3.23 2.86 13.05
N ARG A 45 -3.14 3.03 14.38
CA ARG A 45 -2.68 4.27 15.00
C ARG A 45 -1.27 4.66 14.53
N ASN A 46 -0.37 3.69 14.50
CA ASN A 46 1.00 3.88 14.05
C ASN A 46 1.07 4.34 12.58
N VAL A 47 0.18 3.82 11.72
CA VAL A 47 0.05 4.26 10.32
C VAL A 47 -0.52 5.68 10.26
N GLU A 48 -1.57 6.00 11.02
CA GLU A 48 -2.14 7.36 11.09
C GLU A 48 -1.11 8.40 11.53
N GLU A 49 -0.28 8.07 12.53
CA GLU A 49 0.81 8.93 13.00
C GLU A 49 1.92 9.05 11.94
N SER A 50 2.33 7.93 11.32
CA SER A 50 3.38 7.92 10.29
C SER A 50 3.02 8.76 9.06
N LEU A 51 1.74 8.77 8.65
CA LEU A 51 1.26 9.52 7.48
C LEU A 51 1.48 11.03 7.61
N ARG A 52 1.50 11.58 8.83
CA ARG A 52 1.71 13.01 9.08
C ARG A 52 3.13 13.48 8.72
N HIS A 53 4.07 12.54 8.57
CA HIS A 53 5.47 12.81 8.26
C HIS A 53 5.81 12.55 6.79
N VAL A 54 4.82 12.19 5.97
CA VAL A 54 5.00 11.91 4.54
C VAL A 54 4.74 13.17 3.75
N ASP A 55 5.66 13.50 2.84
CA ASP A 55 5.46 14.62 1.92
C ASP A 55 4.26 14.38 1.00
N ALA A 56 3.44 15.41 0.76
CA ALA A 56 2.21 15.31 0.00
C ALA A 56 2.41 14.74 -1.42
N THR A 57 3.59 14.94 -2.01
CA THR A 57 3.93 14.42 -3.35
C THR A 57 3.93 12.89 -3.42
N PHE A 58 4.16 12.18 -2.31
CA PHE A 58 4.07 10.72 -2.31
C PHE A 58 2.64 10.23 -2.54
N PHE A 59 1.63 10.98 -2.07
CA PHE A 59 0.23 10.63 -2.29
C PHE A 59 -0.23 10.81 -3.73
N LEU A 60 0.62 11.35 -4.61
CA LEU A 60 0.38 11.43 -6.06
C LEU A 60 0.76 10.11 -6.77
N GLY A 61 0.30 8.98 -6.21
CA GLY A 61 0.48 7.64 -6.77
C GLY A 61 1.74 6.88 -6.34
N LYS A 62 2.55 7.42 -5.41
CA LYS A 62 3.75 6.78 -4.84
C LYS A 62 3.56 6.29 -3.40
N ALA A 63 2.32 6.28 -2.92
CA ALA A 63 1.95 5.73 -1.63
C ALA A 63 0.73 4.82 -1.81
N ALA A 64 0.74 3.66 -1.17
CA ALA A 64 -0.38 2.71 -1.16
C ALA A 64 -0.58 2.14 0.25
N PHE A 65 -1.78 1.63 0.49
CA PHE A 65 -2.17 0.90 1.70
C PHE A 65 -2.31 -0.59 1.39
N LEU A 66 -1.82 -1.43 2.29
CA LEU A 66 -2.00 -2.88 2.25
C LEU A 66 -2.64 -3.33 3.56
N ALA A 67 -3.95 -3.60 3.54
CA ALA A 67 -4.66 -4.14 4.68
C ALA A 67 -4.53 -5.67 4.73
N THR A 68 -4.15 -6.19 5.90
CA THR A 68 -4.00 -7.62 6.17
C THR A 68 -4.98 -8.09 7.26
N GLY A 69 -5.33 -9.38 7.23
CA GLY A 69 -6.31 -9.97 8.17
C GLY A 69 -7.78 -9.76 7.80
N ALA A 70 -8.08 -9.15 6.65
CA ALA A 70 -9.46 -8.89 6.21
C ALA A 70 -10.27 -10.15 5.87
N GLY A 71 -9.60 -11.26 5.56
CA GLY A 71 -10.22 -12.54 5.20
C GLY A 71 -10.49 -13.46 6.39
N ARG A 72 -10.13 -13.05 7.61
CA ARG A 72 -10.36 -13.85 8.82
C ARG A 72 -11.64 -13.40 9.48
N GLU A 73 -12.56 -14.34 9.70
CA GLU A 73 -13.83 -14.11 10.41
C GLU A 73 -13.62 -13.81 11.91
N SER A 74 -12.39 -13.89 12.42
CA SER A 74 -12.06 -13.50 13.78
C SER A 74 -12.21 -11.99 13.99
N HIS A 75 -12.68 -11.59 15.17
CA HIS A 75 -12.96 -10.21 15.56
C HIS A 75 -11.86 -9.23 15.11
N CYS A 76 -12.10 -8.53 14.00
CA CYS A 76 -11.22 -7.46 13.54
C CYS A 76 -11.28 -6.33 14.57
N SER A 77 -10.14 -6.03 15.21
CA SER A 77 -10.04 -4.90 16.14
C SER A 77 -10.18 -3.55 15.42
N VAL A 78 -10.02 -3.53 14.10
CA VAL A 78 -10.15 -2.36 13.21
C VAL A 78 -11.19 -2.66 12.14
N HIS A 79 -12.20 -1.80 12.01
CA HIS A 79 -13.18 -1.92 10.94
C HIS A 79 -12.53 -1.69 9.57
N ARG A 80 -12.86 -2.55 8.59
CA ARG A 80 -12.46 -2.39 7.18
C ARG A 80 -12.72 -0.98 6.65
N ASN A 81 -13.88 -0.41 7.00
CA ASN A 81 -14.27 0.93 6.57
C ASN A 81 -13.35 2.03 7.09
N THR A 82 -12.68 1.84 8.22
CA THR A 82 -11.70 2.82 8.73
C THR A 82 -10.49 2.92 7.80
N VAL A 83 -9.97 1.79 7.34
CA VAL A 83 -8.83 1.77 6.41
C VAL A 83 -9.24 2.24 5.01
N VAL A 84 -10.46 1.92 4.57
CA VAL A 84 -11.03 2.46 3.32
C VAL A 84 -11.13 3.99 3.37
N LYS A 85 -11.68 4.54 4.46
CA LYS A 85 -11.75 5.99 4.68
C LYS A 85 -10.36 6.62 4.72
N LEU A 86 -9.40 5.97 5.40
CA LEU A 86 -8.02 6.46 5.46
C LEU A 86 -7.39 6.53 4.07
N ALA A 87 -7.47 5.46 3.28
CA ALA A 87 -6.94 5.43 1.92
C ALA A 87 -7.60 6.49 1.01
N HIS A 88 -8.91 6.68 1.15
CA HIS A 88 -9.65 7.72 0.43
C HIS A 88 -9.18 9.13 0.82
N THR A 89 -9.01 9.41 2.12
CA THR A 89 -8.52 10.70 2.63
C THR A 89 -7.15 11.06 2.01
N TYR A 90 -6.26 10.09 1.91
CA TYR A 90 -4.92 10.28 1.32
C TYR A 90 -4.88 10.05 -0.20
N ARG A 91 -6.02 9.78 -0.84
CA ARG A 91 -6.13 9.50 -2.29
C ARG A 91 -5.14 8.44 -2.79
N SER A 92 -4.88 7.43 -1.97
CA SER A 92 -3.92 6.37 -2.26
C SER A 92 -4.63 5.04 -2.49
N PRO A 93 -4.08 4.15 -3.35
CA PRO A 93 -4.60 2.81 -3.55
C PRO A 93 -4.67 2.01 -2.25
N LEU A 94 -5.70 1.16 -2.13
CA LEU A 94 -5.86 0.21 -1.03
C LEU A 94 -5.95 -1.21 -1.58
N PHE A 95 -5.08 -2.08 -1.08
CA PHE A 95 -5.07 -3.50 -1.36
C PHE A 95 -5.47 -4.30 -0.12
N PHE A 96 -6.16 -5.41 -0.33
CA PHE A 96 -6.42 -6.40 0.71
C PHE A 96 -5.65 -7.67 0.38
N CYS A 97 -4.87 -8.18 1.33
CA CYS A 97 -4.15 -9.45 1.18
C CYS A 97 -4.07 -10.15 2.53
N ASP A 98 -4.44 -11.42 2.59
CA ASP A 98 -4.03 -12.27 3.71
C ASP A 98 -2.61 -12.77 3.41
N LEU A 99 -1.62 -12.26 4.15
CA LEU A 99 -0.21 -12.61 3.93
C LEU A 99 0.12 -14.03 4.38
N GLU A 100 -0.76 -14.67 5.17
CA GLU A 100 -0.52 -16.03 5.67
C GLU A 100 -1.07 -17.10 4.71
N MET A 101 -1.83 -16.72 3.67
CA MET A 101 -2.30 -17.65 2.64
C MET A 101 -1.32 -17.70 1.46
N GLU A 102 -0.68 -18.86 1.32
CA GLU A 102 0.29 -19.13 0.25
C GLU A 102 -0.41 -19.04 -1.12
N GLY A 103 0.12 -18.20 -2.03
CA GLY A 103 -0.47 -17.88 -3.34
C GLY A 103 -1.04 -16.47 -3.48
N PHE A 104 -1.73 -15.95 -2.46
CA PHE A 104 -2.21 -14.56 -2.46
C PHE A 104 -1.05 -13.57 -2.28
N GLN A 105 -0.10 -13.92 -1.40
CA GLN A 105 1.13 -13.14 -1.20
C GLN A 105 1.93 -12.99 -2.50
N ALA A 106 2.03 -14.06 -3.29
CA ALA A 106 2.74 -14.08 -4.58
C ALA A 106 2.14 -13.07 -5.56
N THR A 107 0.82 -13.16 -5.76
CA THR A 107 0.09 -12.28 -6.67
C THR A 107 0.13 -10.82 -6.20
N MET A 108 0.02 -10.59 -4.88
CA MET A 108 0.11 -9.24 -4.32
C MET A 108 1.51 -8.66 -4.49
N ALA A 109 2.56 -9.43 -4.21
CA ALA A 109 3.94 -9.01 -4.42
C ALA A 109 4.20 -8.63 -5.87
N GLN A 110 3.74 -9.42 -6.85
CA GLN A 110 3.84 -9.07 -8.28
C GLN A 110 3.13 -7.75 -8.61
N ARG A 111 1.92 -7.54 -8.07
CA ARG A 111 1.21 -6.26 -8.23
C ARG A 111 1.99 -5.08 -7.65
N LEU A 112 2.60 -5.24 -6.48
CA LEU A 112 3.43 -4.21 -5.85
C LEU A 112 4.71 -3.94 -6.63
N VAL A 113 5.35 -4.97 -7.20
CA VAL A 113 6.52 -4.81 -8.07
C VAL A 113 6.15 -4.05 -9.35
N ARG A 114 5.03 -4.40 -10.00
CA ARG A 114 4.54 -3.65 -11.16
C ARG A 114 4.26 -2.18 -10.81
N MET A 115 3.63 -1.93 -9.67
CA MET A 115 3.38 -0.56 -9.17
C MET A 115 4.70 0.18 -8.95
N LEU A 116 5.67 -0.44 -8.29
CA LEU A 116 7.00 0.12 -8.06
C LEU A 116 7.72 0.46 -9.37
N GLN A 117 7.66 -0.42 -10.38
CA GLN A 117 8.24 -0.15 -11.70
C GLN A 117 7.63 1.11 -12.35
N ILE A 118 6.32 1.31 -12.21
CA ILE A 118 5.64 2.52 -12.69
C ILE A 118 6.12 3.75 -11.91
N CYS A 119 6.18 3.66 -10.57
CA CYS A 119 6.63 4.77 -9.72
C CYS A 119 8.10 5.15 -9.93
N ALA A 120 8.95 4.17 -10.27
CA ALA A 120 10.35 4.35 -10.61
C ALA A 120 10.58 4.88 -12.05
N GLY A 121 9.55 4.85 -12.90
CA GLY A 121 9.63 5.30 -14.30
C GLY A 121 10.17 4.23 -15.27
N HIS A 122 10.11 2.95 -14.90
CA HIS A 122 10.55 1.83 -15.74
C HIS A 122 9.48 1.32 -16.72
N VAL A 123 8.27 1.90 -16.70
CA VAL A 123 7.18 1.56 -17.63
C VAL A 123 6.98 2.73 -18.60
N PRO A 124 7.37 2.60 -19.88
CA PRO A 124 7.23 3.69 -20.83
C PRO A 124 5.75 4.02 -21.08
N GLY A 125 5.43 5.32 -21.10
CA GLY A 125 4.06 5.80 -21.32
C GLY A 125 3.14 5.74 -20.10
N VAL A 126 3.61 5.24 -18.95
CA VAL A 126 2.82 5.16 -17.70
C VAL A 126 3.62 5.77 -16.56
N SER A 127 2.98 6.67 -15.82
CA SER A 127 3.55 7.33 -14.64
C SER A 127 2.76 7.02 -13.37
N ALA A 128 3.31 7.38 -12.20
CA ALA A 128 2.64 7.24 -10.92
C ALA A 128 1.26 7.94 -10.89
N LEU A 129 1.08 9.06 -11.59
CA LEU A 129 -0.21 9.76 -11.63
C LEU A 129 -1.31 8.92 -12.29
N ASN A 130 -0.96 8.07 -13.27
CA ASN A 130 -1.92 7.18 -13.90
C ASN A 130 -2.48 6.15 -12.90
N LEU A 131 -1.72 5.81 -11.86
CA LEU A 131 -2.16 4.88 -10.82
C LEU A 131 -3.34 5.42 -10.00
N LEU A 132 -3.45 6.75 -9.84
CA LEU A 132 -4.59 7.37 -9.15
C LEU A 132 -5.91 7.10 -9.87
N SER A 133 -5.88 6.99 -11.20
CA SER A 133 -7.06 6.65 -12.01
C SER A 133 -7.26 5.15 -12.12
N LEU A 134 -6.18 4.38 -12.33
CA LEU A 134 -6.25 2.93 -12.58
C LEU A 134 -6.51 2.11 -11.31
N LEU A 135 -6.02 2.56 -10.17
CA LEU A 135 -6.16 1.88 -8.88
C LEU A 135 -7.18 2.58 -7.98
N ARG A 136 -7.92 3.56 -8.53
CA ARG A 136 -9.16 4.02 -7.89
C ARG A 136 -10.05 2.79 -7.84
N SER A 137 -10.27 2.29 -6.64
CA SER A 137 -11.17 1.18 -6.39
C SER A 137 -12.47 1.44 -7.15
N SER A 138 -12.83 0.50 -8.02
CA SER A 138 -14.18 0.32 -8.55
C SER A 138 -15.17 0.61 -7.42
N GLU A 139 -16.02 1.62 -7.61
CA GLU A 139 -17.28 1.76 -6.90
C GLU A 139 -18.17 0.56 -7.26
N THR A 140 -17.81 -0.64 -6.83
CA THR A 140 -18.72 -1.78 -6.86
C THR A 140 -19.65 -1.59 -5.67
N LEU A 141 -20.78 -0.92 -5.99
CA LEU A 141 -22.10 -0.98 -5.37
C LEU A 141 -22.18 -1.90 -4.16
N ALA A 142 -22.54 -1.35 -3.00
CA ALA A 142 -23.26 -2.16 -2.03
C ALA A 142 -24.63 -2.48 -2.65
N PRO A 143 -25.01 -3.76 -2.82
CA PRO A 143 -26.40 -4.09 -3.02
C PRO A 143 -27.12 -3.92 -1.68
N GLU A 144 -28.32 -3.34 -1.77
CA GLU A 144 -29.42 -3.45 -0.80
C GLU A 144 -29.36 -2.54 0.43
N ASP A 145 -30.12 -1.45 0.36
CA ASP A 145 -31.22 -1.21 1.30
C ASP A 145 -32.49 -0.92 0.46
N LEU A 146 -33.23 -2.00 0.15
CA LEU A 146 -34.62 -2.01 -0.31
C LEU A 146 -35.45 -2.58 0.84
#